data_AF-A0A139IUY9-F1
#
_entry.id   AF-A0A139IUY9-F1
#
_cell.length_a   1.000
_cell.length_b   1.000
_cell.length_c   1.000
_cell.angle_alpha   90.00
_cell.angle_beta   90.00
_cell.angle_gamma   90.00
#
_symmetry.space_group_name_H-M   'P 1'
#
loop_
_entity.id
_entity.type
_entity.pdbx_description
1 polymer ?
#
loop_
_entity_poly.entity_id
_entity_poly.type
_entity_poly.pdbx_seq_one_letter_code
_entity_poly.pdbx_strand_id
1 'polypeptide(L)'
;MLFSHASIILALASLIDAAPYTQEEKRTLGWAPDHSSSYYDWASREGHNWRGRGSAATHRDPVAGQCDLASVSLPQAPKPLPPPSEGMKLYHVAVGRGTQNYTCDLSNSTAVPVAAGAVASLFNVTCLSANSPTLLNKLPNIALELPVPKSNDATSPIYQDLSGHHYFTDSTTAYFNLDTTLTSYGAGGFKKINSTAAPEDACVGQNGKGYGAVPWLKLSAKTTDDCVFQEIFRINTAGGVAPDTCRGQKDEFQIEYSAEYWFYEPGSA
;
A
#
# COMPACT_ATOMS: atom_id res chain seq x y z
N MET A 1 2.19 -21.10 -64.17
CA MET A 1 1.87 -19.68 -63.91
C MET A 1 1.17 -19.65 -62.55
N LEU A 2 1.88 -19.70 -61.41
CA LEU A 2 2.60 -18.60 -60.73
C LEU A 2 1.77 -17.31 -60.69
N PHE A 3 1.18 -16.99 -59.53
CA PHE A 3 1.04 -15.65 -58.90
C PHE A 3 0.49 -15.89 -57.48
N SER A 4 1.35 -15.92 -56.46
CA SER A 4 1.92 -14.82 -55.67
C SER A 4 1.01 -14.36 -54.53
N HIS A 5 1.52 -14.57 -53.33
CA HIS A 5 1.05 -14.00 -52.07
C HIS A 5 1.16 -12.47 -52.10
N ALA A 6 0.23 -11.80 -51.41
CA ALA A 6 0.40 -10.59 -50.58
C ALA A 6 -0.87 -9.73 -50.63
N SER A 7 -1.56 -9.59 -49.51
CA SER A 7 -2.35 -8.38 -49.18
C SER A 7 -2.61 -8.34 -47.66
N ILE A 8 -1.67 -7.70 -46.97
CA ILE A 8 -1.84 -6.67 -45.93
C ILE A 8 -3.23 -6.63 -45.26
N ILE A 9 -3.29 -7.01 -43.98
CA ILE A 9 -4.27 -6.47 -43.03
C ILE A 9 -3.51 -5.95 -41.80
N LEU A 10 -3.93 -4.74 -41.44
CA LEU A 10 -3.40 -3.82 -40.46
C LEU A 10 -3.12 -4.41 -39.07
N ALA A 11 -2.15 -3.77 -38.43
CA ALA A 11 -1.87 -3.77 -37.01
C ALA A 11 -3.13 -3.84 -36.12
N LEU A 12 -3.11 -4.78 -35.18
CA LEU A 12 -3.74 -4.66 -33.87
C LEU A 12 -2.70 -5.14 -32.85
N ALA A 13 -1.70 -4.30 -32.63
CA ALA A 13 -1.15 -4.20 -31.29
C ALA A 13 -2.27 -3.58 -30.46
N SER A 14 -3.09 -4.42 -29.80
CA SER A 14 -3.90 -3.95 -28.69
C SER A 14 -2.90 -3.50 -27.64
N LEU A 15 -2.69 -2.19 -27.60
CA LEU A 15 -2.24 -1.50 -26.40
C LEU A 15 -3.19 -1.98 -25.31
N ILE A 16 -2.70 -2.87 -24.45
CA ILE A 16 -3.28 -3.03 -23.12
C ILE A 16 -2.88 -1.73 -22.44
N ASP A 17 -3.66 -0.69 -22.68
CA ASP A 17 -3.69 0.44 -21.78
C ASP A 17 -4.13 -0.18 -20.47
N ALA A 18 -3.17 -0.32 -19.55
CA ALA A 18 -3.51 -0.47 -18.15
C ALA A 18 -4.27 0.81 -17.83
N ALA A 19 -5.59 0.78 -17.98
CA ALA A 19 -6.43 1.90 -17.65
C ALA A 19 -6.03 2.32 -16.24
N PRO A 20 -5.54 3.56 -16.04
CA PRO A 20 -5.23 4.00 -14.70
C PRO A 20 -6.51 3.82 -13.89
N TYR A 21 -6.37 3.15 -12.75
CA TYR A 21 -7.31 3.15 -11.63
C TYR A 21 -8.24 4.36 -11.72
N THR A 22 -9.50 4.10 -12.04
CA THR A 22 -10.40 5.15 -12.49
C THR A 22 -10.59 6.19 -11.39
N GLN A 23 -10.72 7.46 -11.81
CA GLN A 23 -11.00 8.60 -10.92
C GLN A 23 -12.27 8.41 -10.06
N GLU A 24 -13.13 7.42 -10.31
CA GLU A 24 -14.28 7.13 -9.45
C GLU A 24 -13.91 6.49 -8.11
N GLU A 25 -12.83 5.71 -8.01
CA GLU A 25 -12.37 5.21 -6.70
C GLU A 25 -11.52 6.24 -5.94
N LYS A 26 -11.02 7.27 -6.62
CA LYS A 26 -10.69 8.54 -5.94
C LYS A 26 -11.97 9.07 -5.27
N ARG A 27 -13.08 9.20 -6.00
CA ARG A 27 -14.34 9.80 -5.50
C ARG A 27 -14.96 9.08 -4.29
N THR A 28 -14.97 7.75 -4.27
CA THR A 28 -15.56 6.97 -3.15
C THR A 28 -14.70 6.97 -1.89
N LEU A 29 -13.40 7.29 -2.01
CA LEU A 29 -12.51 7.60 -0.89
C LEU A 29 -12.51 9.10 -0.52
N GLY A 30 -13.52 9.84 -0.97
CA GLY A 30 -13.68 11.27 -0.69
C GLY A 30 -12.84 12.19 -1.58
N TRP A 31 -12.44 11.76 -2.77
CA TRP A 31 -11.71 12.60 -3.73
C TRP A 31 -12.54 12.93 -4.99
N ALA A 32 -13.43 13.94 -4.90
CA ALA A 32 -13.67 14.97 -5.93
C ALA A 32 -14.52 16.12 -5.34
N PRO A 33 -14.40 17.35 -5.86
CA PRO A 33 -14.93 18.53 -5.21
C PRO A 33 -16.44 18.68 -5.46
N ASP A 34 -17.22 18.61 -4.39
CA ASP A 34 -18.47 19.33 -4.29
C ASP A 34 -18.12 20.82 -4.27
N HIS A 35 -18.45 21.51 -5.36
CA HIS A 35 -18.45 22.97 -5.42
C HIS A 35 -19.77 23.49 -4.87
N SER A 36 -19.84 23.67 -3.55
CA SER A 36 -20.64 24.74 -2.95
C SER A 36 -20.00 25.27 -1.67
N SER A 37 -19.19 26.32 -1.90
CA SER A 37 -18.75 27.34 -0.94
C SER A 37 -17.44 27.08 -0.18
N SER A 38 -16.50 28.01 -0.41
CA SER A 38 -15.31 28.35 0.40
C SER A 38 -13.98 27.63 0.11
N TYR A 39 -13.35 28.05 -0.99
CA TYR A 39 -11.92 28.39 -1.16
C TYR A 39 -10.87 27.42 -0.58
N TYR A 40 -10.14 26.67 -1.43
CA TYR A 40 -8.66 26.69 -1.54
C TYR A 40 -8.19 25.86 -2.75
N ASP A 41 -7.40 26.51 -3.59
CA ASP A 41 -6.77 26.05 -4.84
C ASP A 41 -5.51 25.22 -4.54
N TRP A 42 -5.46 23.95 -4.97
CA TRP A 42 -4.33 23.03 -4.78
C TRP A 42 -3.46 22.83 -6.04
N ALA A 43 -3.65 23.62 -7.09
CA ALA A 43 -2.94 23.45 -8.36
C ALA A 43 -2.10 24.65 -8.84
N SER A 44 -1.94 25.70 -8.02
CA SER A 44 -1.25 26.93 -8.44
C SER A 44 -0.19 27.40 -7.44
N ARG A 45 0.95 26.71 -7.32
CA ARG A 45 2.19 27.32 -6.79
C ARG A 45 3.41 26.89 -7.57
N GLU A 46 3.53 27.47 -8.78
CA GLU A 46 4.85 27.74 -9.34
C GLU A 46 5.56 28.74 -8.43
N GLY A 47 6.72 28.33 -7.89
CA GLY A 47 7.75 29.21 -7.36
C GLY A 47 7.53 29.75 -5.95
N HIS A 48 7.91 28.97 -4.92
CA HIS A 48 8.40 29.56 -3.67
C HIS A 48 9.61 28.81 -3.11
N ASN A 49 10.67 29.59 -2.93
CA ASN A 49 12.01 29.19 -2.56
C ASN A 49 12.05 28.61 -1.14
N TRP A 50 12.51 27.36 -1.02
CA TRP A 50 12.75 26.66 0.25
C TRP A 50 14.00 27.17 0.98
N ARG A 51 14.02 28.43 1.42
CA ARG A 51 14.97 28.91 2.46
C ARG A 51 14.35 30.02 3.32
N GLY A 52 13.98 29.69 4.55
CA GLY A 52 13.87 30.67 5.63
C GLY A 52 12.78 30.45 6.66
N ARG A 53 13.11 29.71 7.74
CA ARG A 53 13.04 30.17 9.14
C ARG A 53 11.67 30.73 9.63
N GLY A 54 10.94 30.13 10.55
CA GLY A 54 11.22 28.97 11.38
C GLY A 54 10.11 28.75 12.41
N SER A 55 9.92 27.49 12.74
CA SER A 55 9.53 26.93 14.04
C SER A 55 9.91 25.46 13.84
N ALA A 56 11.09 24.99 14.21
CA ALA A 56 11.39 24.57 15.58
C ALA A 56 10.26 23.77 16.25
N ALA A 57 9.34 23.17 15.48
CA ALA A 57 8.82 21.88 15.83
C ALA A 57 9.97 20.92 15.54
N THR A 58 10.66 20.53 16.60
CA THR A 58 11.44 19.29 16.65
C THR A 58 10.78 18.27 15.72
N HIS A 59 11.57 17.59 14.89
CA HIS A 59 11.23 16.21 14.49
C HIS A 59 11.00 15.45 15.80
N ARG A 60 9.80 15.56 16.36
CA ARG A 60 9.33 14.64 17.38
C ARG A 60 9.18 13.40 16.57
N ASP A 61 10.16 12.52 16.68
CA ASP A 61 9.91 11.09 16.58
C ASP A 61 8.53 10.89 17.21
N PRO A 62 7.49 10.54 16.44
CA PRO A 62 6.13 10.49 16.96
C PRO A 62 5.97 9.41 18.05
N VAL A 63 7.05 8.69 18.32
CA VAL A 63 7.19 7.58 19.25
C VAL A 63 8.26 7.83 20.31
N ALA A 64 9.12 8.86 20.17
CA ALA A 64 10.18 9.15 21.14
C ALA A 64 9.59 9.50 22.50
N GLY A 65 9.64 8.52 23.41
CA GLY A 65 9.13 8.60 24.77
C GLY A 65 7.88 7.78 25.07
N GLN A 66 7.28 7.08 24.10
CA GLN A 66 6.10 6.21 24.33
C GLN A 66 6.44 4.72 24.38
N CYS A 67 7.46 4.27 23.65
CA CYS A 67 7.93 2.89 23.64
C CYS A 67 9.35 2.81 23.03
N ASP A 68 10.09 1.73 23.34
CA ASP A 68 11.46 1.52 22.82
C ASP A 68 11.42 0.81 21.46
N LEU A 69 11.70 1.54 20.38
CA LEU A 69 11.78 0.98 19.03
C LEU A 69 13.16 0.40 18.68
N ALA A 70 14.21 0.71 19.44
CA ALA A 70 15.57 0.29 19.11
C ALA A 70 15.77 -1.23 19.25
N SER A 71 14.96 -1.87 20.09
CA SER A 71 14.96 -3.31 20.32
C SER A 71 14.00 -4.08 19.38
N VAL A 72 13.22 -3.39 18.55
CA VAL A 72 12.22 -4.01 17.68
C VAL A 72 12.88 -4.56 16.42
N SER A 73 12.66 -5.84 16.15
CA SER A 73 13.11 -6.52 14.92
C SER A 73 11.92 -7.00 14.09
N LEU A 74 12.12 -7.11 12.78
CA LEU A 74 11.14 -7.75 11.91
C LEU A 74 10.80 -9.18 12.40
N PRO A 75 9.53 -9.61 12.31
CA PRO A 75 9.13 -10.99 12.57
C PRO A 75 9.84 -11.95 11.60
N GLN A 76 10.13 -13.16 12.09
CA GLN A 76 10.79 -14.19 11.29
C GLN A 76 9.76 -14.97 10.47
N ALA A 77 9.85 -14.87 9.14
CA ALA A 77 9.19 -15.81 8.22
C ALA A 77 10.04 -17.08 8.02
N PRO A 78 9.43 -18.22 7.63
CA PRO A 78 10.16 -19.43 7.26
C PRO A 78 11.25 -19.19 6.21
N LYS A 79 10.95 -18.32 5.23
CA LYS A 79 11.93 -17.74 4.33
C LYS A 79 11.96 -16.23 4.54
N PRO A 80 12.93 -15.69 5.30
CA PRO A 80 12.94 -14.28 5.67
C PRO A 80 13.24 -13.38 4.48
N LEU A 81 12.67 -12.17 4.52
CA LEU A 81 13.13 -11.07 3.67
C LEU A 81 14.55 -10.64 4.09
N PRO A 82 15.35 -10.04 3.19
CA PRO A 82 16.58 -9.37 3.59
C PRO A 82 16.30 -8.34 4.69
N PRO A 83 17.20 -8.16 5.67
CA PRO A 83 17.00 -7.19 6.73
C PRO A 83 16.90 -5.75 6.18
N PRO A 84 16.47 -4.77 6.99
CA PRO A 84 16.61 -3.36 6.66
C PRO A 84 18.06 -3.04 6.28
N SER A 85 18.25 -2.13 5.33
CA SER A 85 19.60 -1.74 4.91
C SER A 85 20.39 -1.12 6.07
N GLU A 86 21.72 -1.23 6.01
CA GLU A 86 22.60 -0.65 7.02
C GLU A 86 22.34 0.86 7.17
N GLY A 87 22.32 1.32 8.42
CA GLY A 87 22.04 2.72 8.75
C GLY A 87 20.55 3.09 8.72
N MET A 88 19.62 2.18 8.44
CA MET A 88 18.18 2.42 8.57
C MET A 88 17.70 2.22 10.01
N LYS A 89 16.76 3.06 10.47
CA LYS A 89 16.07 2.92 11.76
C LYS A 89 14.55 2.78 11.56
N LEU A 90 13.91 2.00 12.44
CA LEU A 90 12.46 1.86 12.43
C LEU A 90 11.81 3.20 12.80
N TYR A 91 10.91 3.68 11.95
CA TYR A 91 10.26 4.99 12.07
C TYR A 91 8.79 4.88 12.45
N HIS A 92 8.05 3.99 11.78
CA HIS A 92 6.60 3.83 11.98
C HIS A 92 6.18 2.39 11.68
N VAL A 93 5.16 1.90 12.38
CA VAL A 93 4.49 0.63 12.05
C VAL A 93 2.99 0.86 11.96
N ALA A 94 2.39 0.37 10.88
CA ALA A 94 0.95 0.41 10.67
C ALA A 94 0.37 -0.96 10.36
N VAL A 95 -0.89 -1.18 10.75
CA VAL A 95 -1.72 -2.26 10.18
C VAL A 95 -2.57 -1.65 9.08
N GLY A 96 -2.43 -2.19 7.88
CA GLY A 96 -3.21 -1.81 6.73
C GLY A 96 -4.43 -2.70 6.55
N ARG A 97 -5.56 -2.09 6.18
CA ARG A 97 -6.79 -2.78 5.80
C ARG A 97 -7.35 -2.23 4.50
N GLY A 98 -7.59 -3.12 3.53
CA GLY A 98 -8.15 -2.73 2.24
C GLY A 98 -8.27 -3.88 1.24
N THR A 99 -7.97 -3.62 -0.03
CA THR A 99 -8.12 -4.57 -1.14
C THR A 99 -6.87 -4.66 -2.01
N GLN A 100 -6.63 -5.86 -2.54
CA GLN A 100 -5.82 -6.08 -3.73
C GLN A 100 -6.74 -6.02 -4.94
N ASN A 101 -6.32 -5.33 -5.99
CA ASN A 101 -7.12 -5.12 -7.18
C ASN A 101 -6.54 -5.95 -8.32
N TYR A 102 -7.41 -6.58 -9.08
CA TYR A 102 -7.05 -7.49 -10.16
C TYR A 102 -7.88 -7.23 -11.42
N THR A 103 -7.25 -7.46 -12.56
CA THR A 103 -7.92 -7.49 -13.87
C THR A 103 -7.93 -8.90 -14.45
N CYS A 104 -8.90 -9.16 -15.31
CA CYS A 104 -9.10 -10.46 -15.94
C CYS A 104 -9.45 -10.34 -17.42
N ASP A 105 -8.82 -11.19 -18.24
CA ASP A 105 -9.24 -11.39 -19.62
C ASP A 105 -10.45 -12.34 -19.64
N LEU A 106 -11.65 -11.76 -19.76
CA LEU A 106 -12.90 -12.51 -19.81
C LEU A 106 -13.09 -13.32 -21.10
N SER A 107 -12.29 -13.06 -22.14
CA SER A 107 -12.31 -13.87 -23.36
C SER A 107 -11.62 -15.23 -23.18
N ASN A 108 -10.81 -15.38 -22.12
CA ASN A 108 -10.09 -16.60 -21.79
C ASN A 108 -10.34 -17.02 -20.33
N SER A 109 -11.24 -17.97 -20.12
CA SER A 109 -11.57 -18.47 -18.77
C SER A 109 -10.40 -19.13 -18.01
N THR A 110 -9.29 -19.44 -18.71
CA THR A 110 -8.05 -19.99 -18.12
C THR A 110 -6.96 -18.93 -17.94
N ALA A 111 -7.22 -17.67 -18.32
CA ALA A 111 -6.32 -16.58 -18.06
C ALA A 111 -6.08 -16.44 -16.56
N VAL A 112 -4.84 -16.13 -16.18
CA VAL A 112 -4.46 -15.85 -14.80
C VAL A 112 -4.78 -14.38 -14.50
N PRO A 113 -5.45 -14.04 -13.39
CA PRO A 113 -5.68 -12.66 -13.02
C PRO A 113 -4.39 -11.85 -12.90
N VAL A 114 -4.41 -10.61 -13.38
CA VAL A 114 -3.26 -9.71 -13.35
C VAL A 114 -3.42 -8.71 -12.22
N ALA A 115 -2.38 -8.51 -11.41
CA ALA A 115 -2.41 -7.51 -10.34
C ALA A 115 -2.51 -6.10 -10.94
N ALA A 116 -3.50 -5.35 -10.50
CA ALA A 116 -3.83 -3.99 -10.94
C ALA A 116 -3.61 -2.93 -9.84
N GLY A 117 -2.96 -3.32 -8.73
CA GLY A 117 -2.63 -2.44 -7.62
C GLY A 117 -3.30 -2.86 -6.32
N ALA A 118 -3.30 -1.97 -5.35
CA ALA A 118 -3.92 -2.17 -4.05
C ALA A 118 -4.33 -0.82 -3.47
N VAL A 119 -5.28 -0.84 -2.55
CA VAL A 119 -5.68 0.31 -1.74
C VAL A 119 -5.82 -0.14 -0.29
N ALA A 120 -5.33 0.64 0.67
CA ALA A 120 -5.54 0.39 2.10
C ALA A 120 -5.52 1.67 2.93
N SER A 121 -6.29 1.66 4.01
CA SER A 121 -6.11 2.60 5.13
C SER A 121 -5.13 2.01 6.14
N LEU A 122 -4.25 2.84 6.68
CA LEU A 122 -3.13 2.43 7.53
C LEU A 122 -3.32 2.99 8.95
N PHE A 123 -3.41 2.12 9.95
CA PHE A 123 -3.62 2.50 11.34
C PHE A 123 -2.34 2.34 12.15
N ASN A 124 -1.99 3.36 12.93
CA ASN A 124 -0.79 3.39 13.74
C ASN A 124 -0.83 2.28 14.79
N VAL A 125 0.18 1.42 14.77
CA VAL A 125 0.40 0.37 15.78
C VAL A 125 1.85 0.36 16.26
N THR A 126 2.55 1.49 16.12
CA THR A 126 4.00 1.55 16.31
C THR A 126 4.42 1.06 17.69
N CYS A 127 3.74 1.48 18.75
CA CYS A 127 4.08 0.97 20.08
C CYS A 127 3.64 -0.47 20.36
N LEU A 128 2.74 -1.06 19.57
CA LEU A 128 2.46 -2.50 19.68
C LEU A 128 3.64 -3.33 19.18
N SER A 129 4.46 -2.81 18.25
CA SER A 129 5.66 -3.51 17.79
C SER A 129 6.67 -3.75 18.92
N ALA A 130 6.81 -2.77 19.82
CA ALA A 130 7.67 -2.88 21.00
C ALA A 130 6.98 -3.60 22.17
N ASN A 131 5.75 -3.20 22.49
CA ASN A 131 5.10 -3.61 23.73
C ASN A 131 4.38 -4.96 23.63
N SER A 132 3.99 -5.38 22.43
CA SER A 132 3.18 -6.59 22.22
C SER A 132 3.36 -7.18 20.82
N PRO A 133 4.59 -7.57 20.41
CA PRO A 133 4.88 -8.07 19.06
C PRO A 133 4.04 -9.32 18.69
N THR A 134 3.75 -10.18 19.66
CA THR A 134 2.88 -11.35 19.43
C THR A 134 1.44 -10.96 19.10
N LEU A 135 0.93 -9.87 19.67
CA LEU A 135 -0.39 -9.34 19.32
C LEU A 135 -0.34 -8.68 17.94
N LEU A 136 0.69 -7.86 17.68
CA LEU A 136 0.89 -7.20 16.39
C LEU A 136 0.81 -8.20 15.24
N ASN A 137 1.55 -9.31 15.32
CA ASN A 137 1.57 -10.38 14.30
C ASN A 137 0.18 -11.01 14.01
N LYS A 138 -0.79 -10.85 14.91
CA LYS A 138 -2.17 -11.34 14.74
C LYS A 138 -3.14 -10.27 14.27
N LEU A 139 -2.77 -8.99 14.33
CA LEU A 139 -3.66 -7.89 13.96
C LEU A 139 -4.12 -7.94 12.51
N PRO A 140 -3.30 -8.33 11.50
CA PRO A 140 -3.80 -8.50 10.14
C PRO A 140 -4.96 -9.50 10.07
N ASN A 141 -4.84 -10.68 10.70
CA ASN A 141 -5.93 -11.66 10.72
C ASN A 141 -7.21 -11.09 11.35
N ILE A 142 -7.10 -10.30 12.42
CA ILE A 142 -8.24 -9.63 13.07
C ILE A 142 -8.82 -8.54 12.16
N ALA A 143 -7.96 -7.70 11.58
CA ALA A 143 -8.35 -6.58 10.73
C ALA A 143 -9.05 -7.06 9.45
N LEU A 144 -8.65 -8.20 8.90
CA LEU A 144 -9.28 -8.81 7.74
C LEU A 144 -10.77 -9.09 7.97
N GLU A 145 -11.15 -9.52 9.17
CA GLU A 145 -12.55 -9.81 9.52
C GLU A 145 -13.40 -8.55 9.76
N LEU A 146 -12.79 -7.38 9.83
CA LEU A 146 -13.49 -6.10 9.93
C LEU A 146 -13.82 -5.55 8.53
N PRO A 147 -14.89 -4.76 8.37
CA PRO A 147 -15.18 -4.08 7.12
C PRO A 147 -13.99 -3.24 6.62
N VAL A 148 -13.82 -3.18 5.30
CA VAL A 148 -12.86 -2.24 4.69
C VAL A 148 -13.22 -0.81 5.13
N PRO A 149 -12.29 -0.07 5.76
CA PRO A 149 -12.55 1.31 6.17
C PRO A 149 -12.90 2.19 4.98
N LYS A 150 -13.92 3.04 5.17
CA LYS A 150 -14.18 4.18 4.29
C LYS A 150 -13.31 5.34 4.79
N SER A 151 -12.53 5.95 3.90
CA SER A 151 -11.33 6.75 4.22
C SER A 151 -11.55 8.04 5.02
N ASN A 152 -12.77 8.49 5.25
CA ASN A 152 -13.04 9.82 5.80
C ASN A 152 -14.12 9.88 6.88
N ASP A 153 -14.55 8.73 7.42
CA ASP A 153 -15.50 8.75 8.53
C ASP A 153 -14.80 9.09 9.85
N ALA A 154 -14.71 10.39 10.14
CA ALA A 154 -14.15 10.92 11.39
C ALA A 154 -14.94 10.50 12.64
N THR A 155 -16.16 9.95 12.47
CA THR A 155 -16.96 9.41 13.58
C THR A 155 -16.60 7.97 13.93
N SER A 156 -15.81 7.30 13.09
CA SER A 156 -15.33 5.95 13.36
C SER A 156 -14.35 5.95 14.54
N PRO A 157 -14.52 5.07 15.55
CA PRO A 157 -13.61 5.00 16.68
C PRO A 157 -12.14 4.76 16.31
N ILE A 158 -11.88 4.07 15.20
CA ILE A 158 -10.52 3.79 14.71
C ILE A 158 -9.90 4.96 13.93
N TYR A 159 -10.67 6.02 13.65
CA TYR A 159 -10.19 7.17 12.89
C TYR A 159 -9.02 7.88 13.60
N GLN A 160 -9.02 7.92 14.93
CA GLN A 160 -7.95 8.56 15.71
C GLN A 160 -6.58 7.87 15.54
N ASP A 161 -6.58 6.60 15.16
CA ASP A 161 -5.37 5.84 14.88
C ASP A 161 -4.99 5.86 13.39
N LEU A 162 -5.75 6.55 12.53
CA LEU A 162 -5.42 6.65 11.10
C LEU A 162 -4.10 7.39 10.92
N SER A 163 -3.09 6.66 10.43
CA SER A 163 -1.77 7.20 10.11
C SER A 163 -1.62 7.57 8.64
N GLY A 164 -2.48 7.06 7.76
CA GLY A 164 -2.41 7.36 6.34
C GLY A 164 -3.06 6.33 5.43
N HIS A 165 -2.67 6.40 4.16
CA HIS A 165 -3.19 5.55 3.09
C HIS A 165 -2.08 4.98 2.22
N HIS A 166 -2.31 3.78 1.72
CA HIS A 166 -1.51 3.13 0.70
C HIS A 166 -2.35 2.94 -0.56
N TYR A 167 -1.79 3.29 -1.71
CA TYR A 167 -2.42 3.07 -3.02
C TYR A 167 -1.36 2.94 -4.12
N PHE A 168 -1.74 2.47 -5.31
CA PHE A 168 -0.84 2.46 -6.47
C PHE A 168 -1.11 3.68 -7.36
N THR A 169 -0.06 4.42 -7.74
CA THR A 169 -0.17 5.55 -8.69
C THR A 169 -0.01 5.12 -10.15
N ASP A 170 0.63 3.97 -10.35
CA ASP A 170 0.79 3.25 -11.62
C ASP A 170 1.01 1.77 -11.30
N SER A 171 1.15 0.92 -12.31
CA SER A 171 1.31 -0.55 -12.15
C SER A 171 2.54 -0.99 -11.35
N THR A 172 3.49 -0.09 -11.07
CA THR A 172 4.78 -0.39 -10.44
C THR A 172 5.10 0.48 -9.22
N THR A 173 4.32 1.51 -8.94
CA THR A 173 4.55 2.46 -7.83
C THR A 173 3.55 2.23 -6.72
N ALA A 174 4.01 1.58 -5.64
CA ALA A 174 3.31 1.55 -4.37
C ALA A 174 3.51 2.91 -3.67
N TYR A 175 2.47 3.73 -3.62
CA TYR A 175 2.50 5.03 -2.95
C TYR A 175 1.98 4.91 -1.52
N PHE A 176 2.63 5.63 -0.61
CA PHE A 176 2.25 5.73 0.79
C PHE A 176 2.13 7.21 1.11
N ASN A 177 0.95 7.63 1.54
CA ASN A 177 0.71 8.98 2.04
C ASN A 177 0.36 8.89 3.53
N LEU A 178 1.30 9.27 4.39
CA LEU A 178 1.11 9.31 5.84
C LEU A 178 0.94 10.75 6.38
N ASP A 179 0.73 11.70 5.47
CA ASP A 179 0.31 13.05 5.80
C ASP A 179 -1.22 13.13 5.70
N THR A 180 -1.86 13.22 6.86
CA THR A 180 -3.31 13.31 7.03
C THR A 180 -3.67 14.60 7.79
N THR A 181 -4.95 14.80 8.08
CA THR A 181 -5.38 15.86 9.00
C THR A 181 -4.97 15.59 10.45
N LEU A 182 -4.62 14.35 10.80
CA LEU A 182 -4.27 13.92 12.16
C LEU A 182 -2.76 13.80 12.37
N THR A 183 -2.03 13.44 11.32
CA THR A 183 -0.60 13.06 11.37
C THR A 183 0.16 13.70 10.22
N SER A 184 1.45 13.96 10.42
CA SER A 184 2.36 14.27 9.33
C SER A 184 3.62 13.43 9.48
N TYR A 185 3.63 12.27 8.82
CA TYR A 185 4.76 11.34 8.82
C TYR A 185 5.51 11.31 7.49
N GLY A 186 5.03 12.02 6.46
CA GLY A 186 5.59 12.06 5.12
C GLY A 186 4.87 11.16 4.12
N ALA A 187 5.28 11.27 2.87
CA ALA A 187 4.72 10.49 1.75
C ALA A 187 5.80 10.11 0.74
N GLY A 188 5.53 9.10 -0.09
CA GLY A 188 6.46 8.69 -1.14
C GLY A 188 5.99 7.54 -2.01
N GLY A 189 6.64 7.39 -3.17
CA GLY A 189 6.46 6.28 -4.10
C GLY A 189 7.55 5.24 -3.97
N PHE A 190 7.17 3.96 -3.94
CA PHE A 190 8.05 2.84 -3.65
C PHE A 190 7.96 1.77 -4.73
N LYS A 191 9.08 1.06 -4.94
CA LYS A 191 9.18 -0.10 -5.83
C LYS A 191 9.53 -1.35 -5.04
N LYS A 192 9.01 -2.49 -5.48
CA LYS A 192 9.39 -3.81 -4.95
C LYS A 192 10.85 -4.12 -5.28
N ILE A 193 11.63 -4.47 -4.26
CA ILE A 193 13.03 -4.94 -4.41
C ILE A 193 13.23 -6.38 -3.93
N ASN A 194 12.33 -6.90 -3.11
CA ASN A 194 12.35 -8.31 -2.70
C ASN A 194 10.94 -8.83 -2.40
N SER A 195 10.76 -10.15 -2.45
CA SER A 195 9.50 -10.82 -2.15
C SER A 195 9.77 -12.23 -1.60
N THR A 196 8.96 -12.64 -0.63
CA THR A 196 8.90 -14.02 -0.15
C THR A 196 7.43 -14.43 0.00
N ALA A 197 7.14 -15.73 -0.12
CA ALA A 197 5.78 -16.22 0.09
C ALA A 197 5.34 -15.92 1.53
N ALA A 198 4.04 -15.67 1.73
CA ALA A 198 3.49 -15.64 3.09
C ALA A 198 3.64 -17.04 3.74
N PRO A 199 3.75 -17.13 5.07
CA PRO A 199 3.70 -18.41 5.79
C PRO A 199 2.48 -19.25 5.39
N GLU A 200 2.61 -20.58 5.42
CA GLU A 200 1.54 -21.50 5.03
C GLU A 200 0.29 -21.41 5.94
N ASP A 201 0.46 -20.95 7.17
CA ASP A 201 -0.59 -20.74 8.16
C ASP A 201 -1.20 -19.32 8.13
N ALA A 202 -0.78 -18.47 7.18
CA ALA A 202 -1.36 -17.15 6.99
C ALA A 202 -2.85 -17.25 6.62
N CYS A 203 -3.67 -16.31 7.11
CA CYS A 203 -5.10 -16.33 6.86
C CYS A 203 -5.39 -16.18 5.36
N VAL A 204 -6.14 -17.14 4.80
CA VAL A 204 -6.38 -17.25 3.35
C VAL A 204 -7.38 -16.22 2.81
N GLY A 205 -8.16 -15.59 3.69
CA GLY A 205 -9.26 -14.69 3.37
C GLY A 205 -10.29 -14.65 4.50
N GLN A 206 -11.26 -13.74 4.41
CA GLN A 206 -12.30 -13.56 5.43
C GLN A 206 -13.07 -14.84 5.73
N ASN A 207 -13.40 -15.06 7.01
CA ASN A 207 -14.09 -16.26 7.49
C ASN A 207 -13.39 -17.57 7.07
N GLY A 208 -12.06 -17.53 6.90
CA GLY A 208 -11.26 -18.66 6.42
C GLY A 208 -11.51 -19.03 4.95
N LYS A 209 -12.09 -18.14 4.14
CA LYS A 209 -12.39 -18.37 2.73
C LYS A 209 -11.59 -17.39 1.85
N GLY A 210 -10.80 -17.94 0.95
CA GLY A 210 -10.04 -17.17 -0.04
C GLY A 210 -8.97 -18.04 -0.70
N TYR A 211 -8.04 -17.41 -1.40
CA TYR A 211 -7.01 -18.11 -2.21
C TYR A 211 -5.61 -18.00 -1.61
N GLY A 212 -5.49 -17.46 -0.40
CA GLY A 212 -4.21 -17.30 0.30
C GLY A 212 -3.90 -15.85 0.66
N ALA A 213 -2.78 -15.68 1.36
CA ALA A 213 -2.24 -14.38 1.74
C ALA A 213 -1.20 -13.89 0.72
N VAL A 214 -1.27 -12.61 0.35
CA VAL A 214 -0.31 -12.04 -0.62
C VAL A 214 1.14 -12.12 -0.11
N PRO A 215 2.14 -12.21 -0.99
CA PRO A 215 3.55 -12.31 -0.58
C PRO A 215 3.99 -11.17 0.36
N TRP A 216 4.94 -11.46 1.24
CA TRP A 216 5.64 -10.41 1.97
C TRP A 216 6.60 -9.69 1.03
N LEU A 217 6.74 -8.38 1.18
CA LEU A 217 7.51 -7.51 0.29
C LEU A 217 8.52 -6.68 1.06
N LYS A 218 9.72 -6.50 0.48
CA LYS A 218 10.61 -5.38 0.79
C LYS A 218 10.52 -4.37 -0.35
N LEU A 219 10.26 -3.12 -0.01
CA LEU A 219 10.12 -2.00 -0.93
C LEU A 219 11.21 -0.96 -0.67
N SER A 220 11.71 -0.31 -1.72
CA SER A 220 12.60 0.84 -1.62
C SER A 220 11.94 2.07 -2.24
N ALA A 221 12.26 3.25 -1.73
CA ALA A 221 11.82 4.50 -2.33
C ALA A 221 12.27 4.58 -3.81
N LYS A 222 11.43 5.17 -4.67
CA LYS A 222 11.78 5.46 -6.06
C LYS A 222 12.62 6.73 -6.17
N THR A 223 12.43 7.68 -5.25
CA THR A 223 13.19 8.91 -5.10
C THR A 223 13.60 9.08 -3.64
N THR A 224 14.82 9.54 -3.37
CA THR A 224 15.36 9.66 -2.00
C THR A 224 15.17 11.03 -1.39
N ASP A 225 15.07 12.07 -2.22
CA ASP A 225 15.31 13.45 -1.78
C ASP A 225 14.12 14.06 -1.02
N ASP A 226 12.91 13.51 -1.24
CA ASP A 226 11.66 14.00 -0.66
C ASP A 226 10.92 12.95 0.19
N CYS A 227 11.53 11.77 0.42
CA CYS A 227 10.91 10.67 1.17
C CYS A 227 11.54 10.56 2.56
N VAL A 228 10.75 10.81 3.62
CA VAL A 228 11.17 10.66 5.03
C VAL A 228 11.65 9.21 5.28
N PHE A 229 10.82 8.24 4.91
CA PHE A 229 11.14 6.82 4.96
C PHE A 229 11.65 6.32 3.60
N GLN A 230 12.65 5.45 3.59
CA GLN A 230 13.31 4.95 2.37
C GLN A 230 13.11 3.45 2.14
N GLU A 231 12.78 2.69 3.17
CA GLU A 231 12.42 1.27 3.04
C GLU A 231 11.08 0.99 3.71
N ILE A 232 10.28 0.12 3.08
CA ILE A 232 9.01 -0.35 3.63
C ILE A 232 8.97 -1.86 3.54
N PHE A 233 8.56 -2.51 4.62
CA PHE A 233 8.26 -3.93 4.64
C PHE A 233 6.76 -4.13 4.74
N ARG A 234 6.19 -4.93 3.82
CA ARG A 234 4.84 -5.47 3.95
C ARG A 234 4.95 -6.91 4.43
N ILE A 235 4.49 -7.21 5.63
CA ILE A 235 4.65 -8.51 6.28
C ILE A 235 3.38 -8.91 7.03
N ASN A 236 3.36 -10.13 7.57
CA ASN A 236 2.20 -10.72 8.26
C ASN A 236 0.90 -10.51 7.48
N THR A 237 0.95 -10.77 6.17
CA THR A 237 -0.18 -10.57 5.26
C THR A 237 -1.31 -11.57 5.53
N ALA A 238 -2.54 -11.13 5.31
CA ALA A 238 -3.74 -11.95 5.40
C ALA A 238 -4.65 -11.64 4.19
N GLY A 239 -5.07 -12.70 3.47
CA GLY A 239 -5.88 -12.59 2.26
C GLY A 239 -5.20 -11.88 1.08
N GLY A 240 -6.03 -11.49 0.11
CA GLY A 240 -5.61 -10.71 -1.05
C GLY A 240 -5.09 -11.51 -2.24
N VAL A 241 -4.89 -12.83 -2.16
CA VAL A 241 -4.48 -13.62 -3.35
C VAL A 241 -5.67 -13.84 -4.27
N ALA A 242 -5.45 -13.68 -5.58
CA ALA A 242 -6.42 -13.99 -6.64
C ALA A 242 -6.59 -15.49 -6.87
N PRO A 243 -7.74 -15.95 -7.39
CA PRO A 243 -7.88 -17.31 -7.89
C PRO A 243 -6.86 -17.60 -9.00
N ASP A 244 -6.56 -18.88 -9.22
CA ASP A 244 -5.63 -19.31 -10.28
C ASP A 244 -6.12 -18.94 -11.70
N THR A 245 -7.42 -18.70 -11.88
CA THR A 245 -8.00 -18.38 -13.18
C THR A 245 -9.09 -17.32 -13.10
N CYS A 246 -9.33 -16.62 -14.22
CA CYS A 246 -10.39 -15.64 -14.41
C CYS A 246 -11.80 -16.24 -14.50
N ARG A 247 -11.95 -17.56 -14.36
CA ARG A 247 -13.25 -18.22 -14.41
C ARG A 247 -14.17 -17.67 -13.31
N GLY A 248 -15.32 -17.13 -13.72
CA GLY A 248 -16.32 -16.58 -12.80
C GLY A 248 -15.94 -15.24 -12.19
N GLN A 249 -14.85 -14.62 -12.63
CA GLN A 249 -14.45 -13.28 -12.20
C GLN A 249 -15.04 -12.22 -13.13
N LYS A 250 -15.07 -10.99 -12.63
CA LYS A 250 -15.31 -9.79 -13.44
C LYS A 250 -14.03 -9.37 -14.15
N ASP A 251 -14.16 -8.49 -15.14
CA ASP A 251 -13.04 -7.86 -15.84
C ASP A 251 -12.13 -7.11 -14.85
N GLU A 252 -12.73 -6.48 -13.85
CA GLU A 252 -12.06 -5.90 -12.67
C GLU A 252 -12.72 -6.40 -11.39
N PHE A 253 -11.89 -6.85 -10.45
CA PHE A 253 -12.38 -7.32 -9.15
C PHE A 253 -11.37 -7.07 -8.03
N GLN A 254 -11.88 -7.12 -6.81
CA GLN A 254 -11.12 -6.81 -5.60
C GLN A 254 -11.14 -8.00 -4.66
N ILE A 255 -10.02 -8.23 -4.00
CA ILE A 255 -9.91 -9.22 -2.93
C ILE A 255 -9.43 -8.51 -1.68
N GLU A 256 -10.20 -8.68 -0.62
CA GLU A 256 -9.92 -8.08 0.67
C GLU A 256 -8.61 -8.63 1.25
N TYR A 257 -7.80 -7.71 1.78
CA TYR A 257 -6.54 -8.05 2.44
C TYR A 257 -6.28 -7.14 3.64
N SER A 258 -5.34 -7.58 4.46
CA SER A 258 -4.67 -6.75 5.45
C SER A 258 -3.20 -7.17 5.57
N ALA A 259 -2.39 -6.29 6.14
CA ALA A 259 -0.97 -6.54 6.34
C ALA A 259 -0.39 -5.59 7.39
N GLU A 260 0.77 -5.91 7.92
CA GLU A 260 1.62 -4.94 8.58
C GLU A 260 2.50 -4.21 7.58
N TYR A 261 2.73 -2.92 7.85
CA TYR A 261 3.61 -2.03 7.11
C TYR A 261 4.61 -1.42 8.07
N TRP A 262 5.89 -1.71 7.85
CA TRP A 262 6.98 -1.24 8.68
C TRP A 262 7.83 -0.26 7.87
N PHE A 263 7.90 0.98 8.34
CA PHE A 263 8.55 2.09 7.65
C PHE A 263 9.89 2.36 8.30
N TYR A 264 10.94 2.44 7.49
CA TYR A 264 12.31 2.70 7.92
C TYR A 264 12.83 3.97 7.28
N GLU A 265 13.45 4.82 8.09
CA GLU A 265 14.12 6.04 7.65
C GLU A 265 15.64 5.95 7.86
N PRO A 266 16.45 6.77 7.17
CA PRO A 266 17.87 6.88 7.48
C PRO A 266 18.08 7.29 8.94
N GLY A 267 18.97 6.58 9.64
CA GLY A 267 19.46 6.98 10.95
C GLY A 267 20.20 8.32 10.86
N SER A 268 20.01 9.18 11.85
CA SER A 268 20.87 10.34 12.02
C SER A 268 22.30 9.86 12.33
N ALA A 269 23.26 10.25 11.50
CA ALA A 269 24.69 10.01 11.73
C ALA A 269 25.19 10.70 13.01
#